data_AF-A0A7Z0M7S0-F1
#
_entry.id   AF-A0A7Z0M7S0-F1
#
_cell.length_a   1.000
_cell.length_b   1.000
_cell.length_c   1.000
_cell.angle_alpha   90.00
_cell.angle_beta   90.00
_cell.angle_gamma   90.00
#
_symmetry.space_group_name_H-M   'P 1'
#
loop_
_entity.id
_entity.type
_entity.pdbx_description
1 polymer ?
#
loop_
_entity_poly.entity_id
_entity_poly.type
_entity_poly.pdbx_seq_one_letter_code
_entity_poly.pdbx_strand_id
1 'polypeptide(L)'
;MYRKKTINHNILSVASAEQINRLSRKFRKRGGEFISDSDAIDYLNEKNAEAVTLDAYTILMREKISISALIEELEHAEQYLRGENDGTALSVAINEVRAKEKSILEMERFKIPDIEVRQVKKDIAYYKEEIRRLQNENHQS
;
A
#
# COMPACT_ATOMS: atom_id res chain seq x y z
N MET A 1 -29.04 -24.94 4.62
CA MET A 1 -27.80 -25.32 5.32
C MET A 1 -26.79 -24.20 5.13
N TYR A 2 -26.72 -23.24 6.06
CA TYR A 2 -25.81 -22.10 5.94
C TYR A 2 -24.39 -22.55 6.31
N ARG A 3 -23.48 -22.59 5.33
CA ARG A 3 -22.05 -22.80 5.58
C ARG A 3 -21.51 -21.58 6.33
N LYS A 4 -21.29 -21.71 7.63
CA LYS A 4 -20.43 -20.77 8.37
C LYS A 4 -19.03 -20.86 7.75
N LYS A 5 -18.63 -19.82 7.03
CA LYS A 5 -17.27 -19.67 6.52
C LYS A 5 -16.39 -19.42 7.74
N THR A 6 -15.58 -20.40 8.12
CA THR A 6 -14.53 -20.21 9.13
C THR A 6 -13.56 -19.19 8.56
N ILE A 7 -13.68 -17.93 8.97
CA ILE A 7 -12.76 -16.88 8.54
C ILE A 7 -11.44 -17.16 9.26
N ASN A 8 -10.43 -17.63 8.53
CA ASN A 8 -9.11 -17.85 9.08
C ASN A 8 -8.45 -16.48 9.30
N HIS A 9 -8.26 -16.05 10.54
CA HIS A 9 -7.85 -14.69 10.91
C HIS A 9 -6.35 -14.40 10.70
N ASN A 10 -5.57 -15.39 10.20
CA ASN A 10 -4.13 -15.27 9.95
C ASN A 10 -3.75 -15.09 8.47
N ILE A 11 -4.72 -15.00 7.57
CA ILE A 11 -4.47 -14.76 6.14
C ILE A 11 -4.87 -13.31 5.87
N LEU A 12 -3.90 -12.45 5.52
CA LEU A 12 -4.21 -11.15 4.91
C LEU A 12 -5.18 -11.40 3.76
N SER A 13 -6.27 -10.64 3.68
CA SER A 13 -7.30 -10.99 2.71
C SER A 13 -6.78 -10.74 1.31
N VAL A 14 -7.10 -11.64 0.38
CA VAL A 14 -6.70 -11.46 -1.01
C VAL A 14 -7.79 -10.67 -1.71
N ALA A 15 -7.43 -9.54 -2.31
CA ALA A 15 -8.32 -8.72 -3.11
C ALA A 15 -8.86 -9.53 -4.30
N SER A 16 -10.18 -9.46 -4.54
CA SER A 16 -10.78 -10.11 -5.71
C SER A 16 -10.40 -9.35 -6.99
N ALA A 17 -10.46 -10.03 -8.14
CA ALA A 17 -10.24 -9.38 -9.44
C ALA A 17 -11.17 -8.17 -9.66
N GLU A 18 -12.41 -8.23 -9.18
CA GLU A 18 -13.35 -7.09 -9.24
C GLU A 18 -12.86 -5.92 -8.37
N GLN A 19 -12.38 -6.18 -7.15
CA GLN A 19 -11.83 -5.16 -6.27
C GLN A 19 -10.58 -4.52 -6.89
N ILE A 20 -9.65 -5.33 -7.40
CA ILE A 20 -8.44 -4.87 -8.09
C ILE A 20 -8.81 -3.98 -9.28
N ASN A 21 -9.74 -4.41 -10.12
CA ASN A 21 -10.20 -3.64 -11.27
C ASN A 21 -10.85 -2.31 -10.88
N ARG A 22 -11.68 -2.32 -9.82
CA ARG A 22 -12.37 -1.13 -9.33
C ARG A 22 -11.39 -0.11 -8.74
N LEU A 23 -10.44 -0.57 -7.92
CA LEU A 23 -9.41 0.26 -7.30
C LEU A 23 -8.46 0.85 -8.34
N SER A 24 -8.00 0.01 -9.27
CA SER A 24 -6.98 0.39 -10.24
C SER A 24 -7.52 1.19 -11.43
N ARG A 25 -8.83 1.46 -11.49
CA ARG A 25 -9.47 2.08 -12.67
C ARG A 25 -8.85 3.42 -13.03
N LYS A 26 -8.58 4.28 -12.03
CA LYS A 26 -7.98 5.60 -12.25
C LYS A 26 -6.53 5.45 -12.74
N PHE A 27 -5.74 4.60 -12.09
CA PHE A 27 -4.36 4.30 -12.45
C PHE A 27 -4.23 3.78 -13.89
N ARG A 28 -5.01 2.77 -14.27
CA ARG A 28 -5.01 2.25 -15.65
C ARG A 28 -5.51 3.27 -16.67
N LYS A 29 -6.52 4.07 -16.33
CA LYS A 29 -7.05 5.12 -17.23
C LYS A 29 -5.99 6.16 -17.59
N ARG A 30 -5.01 6.42 -16.71
CA ARG A 30 -3.89 7.33 -16.99
C ARG A 30 -2.68 6.66 -17.63
N GLY A 31 -2.78 5.39 -18.03
CA GLY A 31 -1.69 4.63 -18.64
C GLY A 31 -0.81 3.87 -17.64
N GLY A 32 -1.25 3.73 -16.39
CA GLY A 32 -0.52 2.95 -15.38
C GLY A 32 -0.63 1.44 -15.64
N GLU A 33 0.48 0.74 -15.44
CA GLU A 33 0.66 -0.69 -15.68
C GLU A 33 1.09 -1.44 -14.42
N PHE A 34 0.64 -2.70 -14.33
CA PHE A 34 1.09 -3.63 -13.30
C PHE A 34 2.02 -4.65 -13.93
N ILE A 35 3.23 -4.81 -13.38
CA ILE A 35 4.22 -5.79 -13.84
C ILE A 35 4.31 -6.93 -12.84
N SER A 36 4.24 -8.16 -13.34
CA SER A 36 4.27 -9.39 -12.53
C SER A 36 5.10 -10.50 -13.20
N ASP A 37 6.12 -10.13 -13.98
CA ASP A 37 7.08 -11.05 -14.59
C ASP A 37 8.09 -11.60 -13.55
N SER A 38 9.02 -12.47 -13.98
CA SER A 38 9.99 -13.10 -13.08
C SER A 38 10.81 -12.08 -12.30
N ASP A 39 11.29 -11.04 -12.99
CA ASP A 39 12.19 -10.03 -12.41
C ASP A 39 11.43 -9.19 -11.38
N ALA A 40 10.18 -8.83 -11.67
CA ALA A 40 9.30 -8.18 -10.71
C ALA A 40 9.06 -9.05 -9.47
N ILE A 41 8.79 -10.34 -9.64
CA ILE A 41 8.56 -11.26 -8.53
C ILE A 41 9.82 -11.45 -7.68
N ASP A 42 10.99 -11.56 -8.30
CA ASP A 42 12.27 -11.68 -7.58
C ASP A 42 12.56 -10.42 -6.76
N TYR A 43 12.35 -9.24 -7.35
CA TYR A 43 12.49 -7.98 -6.61
C TYR A 43 11.50 -7.88 -5.44
N LEU A 44 10.23 -8.29 -5.63
CA LEU A 44 9.24 -8.32 -4.56
C LEU A 44 9.59 -9.35 -3.47
N ASN A 45 10.30 -10.43 -3.79
CA ASN A 45 10.79 -11.39 -2.81
C ASN A 45 11.90 -10.77 -1.94
N GLU A 46 12.85 -10.07 -2.56
CA GLU A 46 13.93 -9.35 -1.85
C GLU A 46 13.37 -8.29 -0.90
N LYS A 47 12.32 -7.57 -1.33
CA LYS A 47 11.64 -6.56 -0.52
C LYS A 47 10.66 -7.14 0.50
N ASN A 48 10.37 -8.44 0.46
CA ASN A 48 9.32 -9.09 1.24
C ASN A 48 7.97 -8.33 1.14
N ALA A 49 7.60 -7.92 -0.08
CA ALA A 49 6.47 -7.04 -0.35
C ALA A 49 5.42 -7.71 -1.27
N GLU A 50 4.17 -7.30 -1.16
CA GLU A 50 3.07 -7.75 -2.05
C GLU A 50 3.05 -6.97 -3.38
N ALA A 51 3.46 -5.70 -3.31
CA ALA A 51 3.62 -4.81 -4.45
C ALA A 51 4.61 -3.69 -4.10
N VAL A 52 5.14 -3.01 -5.11
CA VAL A 52 6.01 -1.84 -4.98
C VAL A 52 5.77 -0.90 -6.16
N THR A 53 5.54 0.38 -5.87
CA THR A 53 5.45 1.45 -6.86
C THR A 53 6.85 1.90 -7.27
N LEU A 54 7.18 1.80 -8.56
CA LEU A 54 8.45 2.29 -9.11
C LEU A 54 8.37 3.76 -9.51
N ASP A 55 7.24 4.16 -10.08
CA ASP A 55 6.97 5.52 -10.53
C ASP A 55 5.46 5.79 -10.63
N ALA A 56 5.07 6.94 -11.20
CA ALA A 56 3.67 7.31 -11.36
C ALA A 56 2.83 6.35 -12.24
N TYR A 57 3.46 5.50 -13.06
CA TYR A 57 2.83 4.66 -14.07
C TYR A 57 3.18 3.18 -13.92
N THR A 58 4.09 2.81 -13.02
CA THR A 58 4.58 1.43 -12.91
C THR A 58 4.48 0.91 -11.49
N ILE A 59 3.69 -0.14 -11.28
CA ILE A 59 3.58 -0.86 -10.02
C ILE A 59 3.98 -2.33 -10.25
N LEU A 60 4.97 -2.83 -9.53
CA LEU A 60 5.25 -4.26 -9.45
C LEU A 60 4.23 -4.88 -8.52
N MET A 61 3.57 -5.96 -8.91
CA MET A 61 2.46 -6.52 -8.13
C MET A 61 2.39 -8.04 -8.23
N ARG A 62 2.22 -8.71 -7.09
CA ARG A 62 1.90 -10.15 -7.07
C ARG A 62 0.45 -10.39 -7.50
N GLU A 63 0.18 -11.59 -8.03
CA GLU A 63 -1.20 -12.01 -8.35
C GLU A 63 -2.11 -11.97 -7.11
N LYS A 64 -1.55 -12.32 -5.95
CA LYS A 64 -2.25 -12.23 -4.66
C LYS A 64 -1.76 -10.99 -3.92
N ILE A 65 -2.67 -10.06 -3.71
CA ILE A 65 -2.42 -8.81 -3.00
C ILE A 65 -3.57 -8.50 -2.04
N SER A 66 -3.24 -7.91 -0.89
CA SER A 66 -4.20 -7.35 0.05
C SER A 66 -4.83 -6.04 -0.42
N ILE A 67 -6.04 -5.74 0.05
CA ILE A 67 -6.74 -4.52 -0.37
C ILE A 67 -5.98 -3.29 0.12
N SER A 68 -5.47 -3.34 1.37
CA SER A 68 -4.67 -2.26 1.93
C SER A 68 -3.37 -2.03 1.16
N ALA A 69 -2.66 -3.08 0.76
CA ALA A 69 -1.42 -2.93 -0.01
C ALA A 69 -1.70 -2.33 -1.40
N LEU A 70 -2.77 -2.76 -2.08
CA LEU A 70 -3.13 -2.17 -3.37
C LEU A 70 -3.51 -0.68 -3.25
N ILE A 71 -4.25 -0.28 -2.21
CA ILE A 71 -4.60 1.14 -2.01
C ILE A 71 -3.35 1.98 -1.75
N GLU A 72 -2.43 1.45 -0.95
CA GLU A 72 -1.16 2.09 -0.61
C GLU A 72 -0.31 2.37 -1.85
N GLU A 73 -0.05 1.35 -2.68
CA GLU A 73 0.73 1.53 -3.91
C GLU A 73 0.04 2.47 -4.92
N LEU A 74 -1.29 2.40 -5.02
CA LEU A 74 -2.03 3.34 -5.86
C LEU A 74 -1.89 4.79 -5.37
N GLU A 75 -1.84 5.02 -4.06
CA GLU A 75 -1.59 6.35 -3.51
C GLU A 75 -0.13 6.78 -3.74
N HIS A 76 0.85 5.89 -3.58
CA HIS A 76 2.25 6.18 -3.94
C HIS A 76 2.40 6.61 -5.41
N ALA A 77 1.72 5.94 -6.33
CA ALA A 77 1.70 6.34 -7.74
C ALA A 77 1.05 7.71 -7.97
N GLU A 78 0.14 8.17 -7.10
CA GLU A 78 -0.41 9.53 -7.14
C GLU A 78 0.52 10.55 -6.47
N GLN A 79 1.23 10.18 -5.40
CA GLN A 79 2.25 11.01 -4.76
C GLN A 79 3.40 11.33 -5.72
N TYR A 80 3.80 10.37 -6.57
CA TYR A 80 4.75 10.61 -7.66
C TYR A 80 4.27 11.70 -8.63
N LEU A 81 2.99 11.68 -9.04
CA LEU A 81 2.44 12.73 -9.91
C LEU A 81 2.46 14.12 -9.25
N ARG A 82 2.32 14.16 -7.92
CA ARG A 82 2.27 15.40 -7.14
C ARG A 82 3.66 15.89 -6.72
N GLY A 83 4.72 15.12 -6.96
CA GLY A 83 6.08 15.46 -6.55
C GLY A 83 6.23 15.52 -5.02
N GLU A 84 5.49 14.69 -4.28
CA GLU A 84 5.45 14.75 -2.81
C GLU A 84 6.66 14.08 -2.12
N ASN A 85 7.52 13.41 -2.89
CA ASN A 85 8.74 12.80 -2.37
C ASN A 85 9.96 13.58 -2.84
N ASP A 86 10.63 14.28 -1.92
CA ASP A 86 11.88 15.00 -2.19
C ASP A 86 13.14 14.12 -2.05
N GLY A 87 12.96 12.83 -1.77
CA GLY A 87 14.02 11.84 -1.59
C GLY A 87 14.58 11.77 -0.18
N THR A 88 14.12 12.59 0.77
CA THR A 88 14.54 12.49 2.17
C THR A 88 13.83 11.35 2.88
N ALA A 89 14.47 10.79 3.91
CA ALA A 89 13.81 9.78 4.76
C ALA A 89 12.52 10.33 5.41
N LEU A 90 12.47 11.64 5.69
CA LEU A 90 11.31 12.30 6.29
C LEU A 90 10.14 12.39 5.30
N SER A 91 10.38 12.81 4.05
CA SER A 91 9.31 12.85 3.03
C SER A 91 8.76 11.46 2.76
N VAL A 92 9.63 10.45 2.69
CA VAL A 92 9.23 9.05 2.53
C VAL A 92 8.33 8.62 3.70
N ALA A 93 8.76 8.79 4.94
CA ALA A 93 7.97 8.40 6.11
C ALA A 93 6.61 9.12 6.19
N ILE A 94 6.55 10.40 5.81
CA ILE A 94 5.29 11.16 5.72
C ILE A 94 4.38 10.57 4.65
N ASN A 95 4.93 10.23 3.48
CA ASN A 95 4.19 9.68 2.36
C ASN A 95 3.63 8.28 2.68
N GLU A 96 4.40 7.44 3.37
CA GLU A 96 3.97 6.16 3.92
C GLU A 96 2.75 6.31 4.83
N VAL A 97 2.79 7.25 5.79
CA VAL A 97 1.65 7.51 6.68
C VAL A 97 0.42 7.93 5.87
N ARG A 98 0.57 8.84 4.91
CA ARG A 98 -0.54 9.33 4.09
C ARG A 98 -1.17 8.22 3.25
N ALA A 99 -0.35 7.36 2.64
CA ALA A 99 -0.81 6.23 1.85
C ALA A 99 -1.58 5.21 2.72
N LYS A 100 -1.06 4.92 3.92
CA LYS A 100 -1.73 4.02 4.87
C LYS A 100 -3.01 4.61 5.47
N GLU A 101 -3.04 5.91 5.76
CA GLU A 101 -4.26 6.59 6.22
C GLU A 101 -5.35 6.57 5.15
N LYS A 102 -4.99 6.60 3.86
CA LYS A 102 -5.93 6.43 2.74
C LYS A 102 -6.63 5.08 2.80
N SER A 103 -5.92 4.00 3.10
CA SER A 103 -6.51 2.66 3.31
C SER A 103 -7.54 2.66 4.43
N ILE A 104 -7.30 3.39 5.54
CA ILE A 104 -8.27 3.51 6.63
C ILE A 104 -9.52 4.28 6.19
N LEU A 105 -9.37 5.39 5.46
CA LEU A 105 -10.51 6.18 4.98
C LEU A 105 -11.42 5.41 4.02
N GLU A 106 -10.85 4.50 3.25
CA GLU A 106 -11.59 3.71 2.25
C GLU A 106 -12.06 2.34 2.79
N MET A 107 -11.87 2.07 4.09
CA MET A 107 -12.11 0.76 4.69
C MET A 107 -13.54 0.26 4.51
N GLU A 108 -14.54 1.12 4.72
CA GLU A 108 -15.95 0.76 4.57
C GLU A 108 -16.32 0.54 3.11
N ARG A 109 -15.79 1.39 2.22
CA ARG A 109 -16.10 1.38 0.80
C ARG A 109 -15.57 0.12 0.11
N PHE A 110 -14.39 -0.36 0.48
CA PHE A 110 -13.81 -1.57 -0.10
C PHE A 110 -13.94 -2.82 0.78
N LYS A 111 -14.60 -2.70 1.94
CA LYS A 111 -14.78 -3.78 2.91
C LYS A 111 -13.44 -4.40 3.32
N ILE A 112 -12.47 -3.54 3.62
CA ILE A 112 -11.15 -3.96 4.09
C ILE A 112 -11.33 -4.75 5.40
N PRO A 113 -10.81 -5.98 5.51
CA PRO A 113 -11.00 -6.77 6.73
C PRO A 113 -10.31 -6.19 7.95
N ASP A 114 -10.90 -6.39 9.13
CA ASP A 114 -10.39 -5.85 10.40
C ASP A 114 -8.93 -6.24 10.69
N ILE A 115 -8.49 -7.41 10.20
CA ILE A 115 -7.10 -7.84 10.34
C ILE A 115 -6.13 -6.91 9.58
N GLU A 116 -6.46 -6.53 8.35
CA GLU A 116 -5.70 -5.54 7.56
C GLU A 116 -5.77 -4.17 8.22
N VAL A 117 -6.96 -3.74 8.65
CA VAL A 117 -7.12 -2.44 9.35
C VAL A 117 -6.24 -2.37 10.61
N ARG A 118 -6.16 -3.46 11.40
CA ARG A 118 -5.26 -3.52 12.56
C ARG A 118 -3.79 -3.45 12.17
N GLN A 119 -3.39 -4.09 11.08
CA GLN A 119 -2.00 -4.04 10.61
C GLN A 119 -1.65 -2.63 10.13
N VAL A 120 -2.48 -2.04 9.28
CA VAL A 120 -2.32 -0.66 8.79
C VAL A 120 -2.21 0.33 9.95
N LYS A 121 -3.02 0.19 11.01
CA LYS A 121 -2.93 1.04 12.21
C LYS A 121 -1.60 0.90 12.96
N LYS A 122 -1.04 -0.31 13.03
CA LYS A 122 0.29 -0.53 13.64
C LYS A 122 1.37 0.13 12.80
N ASP A 123 1.31 -0.03 11.49
CA ASP A 123 2.28 0.56 10.56
C ASP A 123 2.23 2.09 10.61
N ILE A 124 1.02 2.69 10.66
CA ILE A 124 0.85 4.14 10.87
C ILE A 124 1.50 4.59 12.18
N ALA A 125 1.32 3.85 13.27
CA ALA A 125 1.93 4.20 14.55
C ALA A 125 3.46 4.14 14.48
N TYR A 126 4.01 3.11 13.85
CA TYR A 126 5.45 2.97 13.62
C TYR A 126 6.02 4.17 12.85
N TYR A 127 5.44 4.51 11.69
CA TYR A 127 5.94 5.62 10.89
C TYR A 127 5.73 6.98 11.56
N LYS A 128 4.70 7.14 12.40
CA LYS A 128 4.55 8.37 13.20
C LYS A 128 5.67 8.56 14.23
N GLU A 129 6.17 7.48 14.84
CA GLU A 129 7.37 7.56 15.69
C GLU A 129 8.62 7.85 14.86
N GLU A 130 8.75 7.23 13.68
CA GLU A 130 9.88 7.45 12.78
C GLU A 130 9.95 8.91 12.30
N ILE A 131 8.82 9.52 11.94
CA ILE A 131 8.73 10.95 11.61
C ILE A 131 9.24 11.81 12.77
N ARG A 132 8.83 11.51 14.02
CA ARG A 132 9.30 12.28 15.19
C ARG A 132 10.80 12.14 15.39
N ARG A 133 11.35 10.94 15.21
CA ARG A 133 12.79 10.66 15.30
C ARG A 133 13.56 11.50 14.27
N LEU A 134 13.16 11.41 13.00
CA LEU A 134 13.80 12.14 11.89
C LEU A 134 13.67 13.66 12.04
N GLN A 135 12.53 14.16 12.54
CA GLN A 135 12.38 15.57 12.87
C GLN A 135 13.36 15.99 13.97
N ASN A 136 13.48 15.23 15.06
CA ASN A 136 14.39 15.57 16.16
C ASN A 136 15.87 15.55 15.75
N GLU A 137 16.28 14.60 14.89
CA GLU A 137 17.66 14.53 14.37
C GLU A 137 18.01 15.73 13.50
N ASN A 138 17.07 16.22 12.69
CA ASN A 138 17.25 17.43 11.88
C ASN A 138 17.35 18.72 12.72
N HIS A 139 16.91 18.73 13.98
CA HIS A 139 17.06 19.89 14.88
C HIS A 139 18.36 19.86 15.71
N GLN A 140 19.14 18.78 15.62
CA GLN A 140 20.44 18.64 16.30
C GLN A 140 21.65 18.82 15.37
N SER A 141 21.40 19.09 14.08
CA SER A 141 22.41 19.39 13.05
C SER A 141 22.47 20.88 12.75
#